data_AF-A0A965SBR2-F1
#
_entry.id   AF-A0A965SBR2-F1
#
_cell.length_a   1.000
_cell.length_b   1.000
_cell.length_c   1.000
_cell.angle_alpha   90.00
_cell.angle_beta   90.00
_cell.angle_gamma   90.00
#
_symmetry.space_group_name_H-M   'P 1'
#
loop_
_entity.id
_entity.type
_entity.pdbx_description
1 polymer ?
#
loop_
_entity_poly.entity_id
_entity_poly.type
_entity_poly.pdbx_seq_one_letter_code
_entity_poly.pdbx_strand_id
1 'polypeptide(L)' 'MSRLVNCPHCGAECAFGAENPWRPFCSERCRLIDLGAWASESYRVPVGEEPDPGGVEPL' A
#
# COMPACT_ATOMS: atom_id res chain seq x y z
N MET A 1 21.60 14.52 2.12
CA MET A 1 20.26 14.70 2.71
C MET A 1 19.38 13.57 2.21
N SER A 2 18.77 12.82 3.11
CA SER A 2 17.81 11.77 2.75
C SER A 2 16.46 12.40 2.38
N ARG A 3 15.76 11.78 1.43
CA ARG A 3 14.41 12.20 1.03
C ARG A 3 13.44 11.84 2.15
N LEU A 4 12.51 12.72 2.50
CA LEU A 4 11.41 12.38 3.41
C LEU A 4 10.23 11.78 2.62
N VAL A 5 9.62 10.73 3.16
CA VAL A 5 8.46 10.05 2.58
C VAL A 5 7.44 9.69 3.66
N ASN A 6 6.18 9.54 3.28
CA ASN A 6 5.13 9.08 4.19
C ASN A 6 5.20 7.56 4.37
N CYS A 7 5.13 7.11 5.62
CA CYS A 7 5.02 5.71 5.99
C CYS A 7 3.74 5.11 5.35
N PRO A 8 3.85 4.04 4.54
CA PRO A 8 2.68 3.45 3.88
C PRO A 8 1.61 2.92 4.85
N HIS A 9 2.02 2.52 6.06
CA HIS A 9 1.10 1.95 7.05
C HIS A 9 0.33 3.01 7.85
N CYS A 10 1.00 4.06 8.33
CA CYS A 10 0.42 5.01 9.28
C CYS A 10 0.49 6.48 8.84
N GLY A 11 1.08 6.78 7.68
CA GLY A 11 1.19 8.13 7.13
C GLY A 11 2.27 9.02 7.73
N ALA A 12 2.93 8.62 8.82
CA ALA A 12 3.99 9.41 9.46
C ALA A 12 5.19 9.64 8.52
N GLU A 13 5.77 10.85 8.54
CA GLU A 13 6.96 11.18 7.76
C GLU A 13 8.20 10.45 8.28
N CYS A 14 9.01 9.90 7.37
CA CYS A 14 10.25 9.21 7.71
C CYS A 14 11.35 9.42 6.66
N ALA A 15 12.61 9.33 7.10
CA ALA A 15 13.76 9.40 6.22
C ALA A 15 13.83 8.17 5.31
N PHE A 16 13.94 8.40 4.01
CA PHE A 16 14.27 7.41 2.99
C PHE A 16 15.79 7.43 2.76
N GLY A 17 16.53 6.98 3.78
CA GLY A 17 17.99 6.99 3.83
C GLY A 17 18.54 5.92 4.76
N ALA A 18 19.85 5.68 4.70
CA ALA A 18 20.55 4.64 5.44
C ALA A 18 20.26 4.66 6.96
N GLU A 19 20.06 5.85 7.52
CA GLU A 19 19.75 6.11 8.91
C GLU A 19 18.42 5.53 9.40
N ASN A 20 17.47 5.29 8.49
CA ASN A 20 16.22 4.60 8.80
C ASN A 20 16.28 3.16 8.28
N PRO A 21 16.60 2.16 9.12
CA PRO A 21 16.69 0.76 8.68
C PRO A 21 15.34 0.20 8.21
N TRP A 22 14.22 0.87 8.54
CA TRP A 22 12.87 0.41 8.27
C TRP A 22 12.20 1.10 7.09
N ARG A 23 12.92 1.96 6.37
CA ARG A 23 12.44 2.61 5.14
C ARG A 23 11.75 1.60 4.19
N PRO A 24 10.58 1.91 3.60
CA PRO A 24 9.84 3.19 3.64
C PRO A 24 8.95 3.40 4.90
N PHE A 25 9.05 2.54 5.91
CA PHE A 25 8.25 2.63 7.13
C PHE A 25 8.94 3.49 8.20
N CYS A 26 8.15 4.11 9.08
CA CYS A 26 8.66 4.91 10.20
C CYS A 26 9.22 4.08 11.36
N SER A 27 8.91 2.78 11.43
CA SER A 27 9.32 1.87 12.51
C SER A 27 9.24 0.41 12.08
N GLU A 28 9.92 -0.45 12.83
CA GLU A 28 9.81 -1.91 12.66
C GLU A 28 8.37 -2.40 12.85
N ARG A 29 7.63 -1.82 13.81
CA ARG A 29 6.22 -2.16 14.02
C ARG A 29 5.39 -1.98 12.75
N CYS A 30 5.56 -0.84 12.06
CA CYS A 30 4.83 -0.58 10.82
C CYS A 30 5.23 -1.54 9.69
N ARG A 31 6.52 -1.88 9.58
CA ARG A 31 7.02 -2.90 8.63
C ARG A 31 6.37 -4.26 8.88
N LEU A 32 6.26 -4.67 10.14
CA LEU A 32 5.68 -5.96 10.53
C LEU A 32 4.17 -6.01 10.33
N ILE A 33 3.44 -4.92 10.58
CA ILE A 33 1.99 -4.87 10.33
C ILE A 33 1.71 -4.97 8.83
N ASP A 34 2.45 -4.24 8.01
CA ASP A 34 2.33 -4.34 6.55
C ASP A 34 2.57 -5.77 6.06
N LEU A 35 3.67 -6.40 6.51
CA LEU A 35 3.96 -7.79 6.23
C LEU A 35 2.82 -8.73 6.69
N GLY A 36 2.23 -8.46 7.86
CA GLY A 36 1.09 -9.21 8.38
C GLY A 36 -0.15 -9.08 7.48
N ALA A 37 -0.43 -7.88 6.95
CA ALA A 37 -1.54 -7.65 6.02
C ALA A 37 -1.34 -8.37 4.68
N TRP A 38 -0.10 -8.50 4.20
CA TRP A 38 0.23 -9.36 3.07
C TRP A 38 -0.01 -10.83 3.39
N ALA A 39 0.52 -11.31 4.51
CA ALA A 39 0.41 -12.71 4.92
C ALA A 39 -1.05 -13.16 5.17
N SER A 40 -1.91 -12.24 5.59
CA SER A 40 -3.34 -12.49 5.82
C SER A 40 -4.22 -12.21 4.59
N GLU A 41 -3.61 -11.91 3.44
CA GLU A 41 -4.31 -11.54 2.21
C GLU A 41 -5.31 -10.38 2.38
N SER A 42 -5.02 -9.44 3.28
CA SER A 42 -5.89 -8.28 3.53
C SER A 42 -5.85 -7.26 2.38
N TYR A 43 -4.76 -7.22 1.62
CA TYR A 43 -4.66 -6.39 0.42
C TYR A 43 -5.49 -6.99 -0.72
N ARG A 44 -6.33 -6.16 -1.35
CA ARG A 44 -7.19 -6.51 -2.48
C ARG A 44 -7.05 -5.47 -3.58
N VAL A 45 -7.01 -5.92 -4.83
CA VAL A 45 -7.16 -5.04 -6.00
C VAL A 45 -8.63 -5.14 -6.41
N PRO A 46 -9.38 -4.02 -6.44
CA PRO A 46 -10.75 -4.05 -6.93
C PRO A 46 -10.76 -4.44 -8.41
N VAL A 47 -11.62 -5.39 -8.79
CA VAL A 47 -11.94 -5.64 -10.19
C VAL A 47 -12.95 -4.58 -10.59
N GLY A 48 -12.60 -3.73 -11.55
CA GLY A 48 -13.58 -2.85 -12.19
C GLY A 48 -14.58 -3.70 -12.97
N GLU A 49 -15.84 -3.27 -13.07
CA GLU A 49 -16.76 -3.86 -14.03
C GLU A 49 -16.10 -3.80 -15.41
N GLU A 50 -15.76 -4.95 -15.97
CA GLU A 50 -15.50 -5.03 -17.41
C GLU A 50 -16.81 -4.59 -18.09
N PRO A 51 -16.79 -3.67 -19.06
CA PRO A 51 -17.99 -3.41 -19.84
C PRO A 51 -18.43 -4.73 -20.46
N ASP A 52 -19.63 -5.18 -20.11
CA ASP A 52 -20.23 -6.39 -20.66
C ASP A 52 -20.22 -6.28 -22.20
N PRO A 53 -19.45 -7.11 -22.93
CA PRO A 53 -19.43 -7.06 -24.38
C PRO A 53 -20.78 -7.48 -25.01
N GLY A 54 -21.73 -7.96 -24.20
CA GLY A 54 -23.08 -8.36 -24.58
C GLY A 54 -24.20 -7.46 -24.03
N GLY A 55 -23.89 -6.28 -23.48
CA GLY A 55 -24.89 -5.33 -23.00
C GLY A 55 -25.81 -4.86 -24.12
N VAL A 56 -26.92 -5.56 -24.34
CA VAL A 56 -28.05 -5.04 -25.11
C VAL A 56 -28.62 -3.86 -24.33
N GLU A 57 -28.43 -2.65 -24.85
CA GLU A 57 -29.15 -1.50 -24.32
C GLU A 57 -30.66 -1.77 -24.42
N PRO A 58 -31.44 -1.54 -23.35
CA PRO A 58 -32.89 -1.64 -23.44
C PRO A 58 -33.39 -0.51 -24.36
N LEU A 59 -34.22 -0.86 -25.35
CA LEU A 59 -34.91 0.08 -26.24
C LEU A 59 -35.74 1.11 -25.48
#